data_AF-A0A2P2LY51-F1
#
_entry.id   AF-A0A2P2LY51-F1
#
_cell.length_a   1.000
_cell.length_b   1.000
_cell.length_c   1.000
_cell.angle_alpha   90.00
_cell.angle_beta   90.00
_cell.angle_gamma   90.00
#
_symmetry.space_group_name_H-M   'P 1'
#
loop_
_entity.id
_entity.type
_entity.pdbx_description
1 polymer ?
#
loop_
_entity_poly.entity_id
_entity_poly.type
_entity_poly.pdbx_seq_one_letter_code
_entity_poly.pdbx_strand_id
1 'polypeptide(L)'
;MASTEGLVPITRKFLASYYDKHPLPPLSDDVSRLSSEIRSIAFDLLKLNESPASPDESFLAQEADRQPPHKIDENMWKNREHIEEIVFLLEKSHWPPPLQQPSTPEHSQLATVFDNLRNKFQKILKTLESFQSQNSERVFNTVMTYMPQDFRGMLIRQQRERSERNKQAEIDALINSGGSIHDRYALLWKQQMERRRQLAQLGSAAGVYKTLVKYLVGVPQVRPFSPTTPCFSWGYLLLD
;
A
#
# COMPACT_ATOMS: atom_id res chain seq x y z
N MET A 1 -40.35 -2.53 8.91
CA MET A 1 -39.39 -1.73 8.13
C MET A 1 -38.57 -0.93 9.13
N ALA A 2 -37.24 -1.09 9.17
CA ALA A 2 -36.42 -0.30 10.08
C ALA A 2 -36.41 1.15 9.58
N SER A 3 -36.82 2.10 10.42
CA SER A 3 -36.91 3.51 10.05
C SER A 3 -35.52 4.04 9.70
N THR A 4 -35.34 4.49 8.47
CA THR A 4 -34.15 5.20 8.00
C THR A 4 -34.21 6.69 8.33
N GLU A 5 -35.20 7.15 9.10
CA GLU A 5 -35.32 8.54 9.54
C GLU A 5 -34.10 8.91 10.39
N GLY A 6 -33.37 9.93 9.93
CA GLY A 6 -32.18 10.46 10.62
C GLY A 6 -30.85 9.89 10.14
N LEU A 7 -30.83 8.89 9.26
CA LEU A 7 -29.57 8.42 8.65
C LEU A 7 -29.14 9.37 7.53
N VAL A 8 -28.13 10.20 7.83
CA VAL A 8 -27.49 11.03 6.82
C VAL A 8 -26.53 10.17 6.00
N PRO A 9 -26.61 10.16 4.66
CA PRO A 9 -25.65 9.44 3.84
C PRO A 9 -24.24 9.97 4.12
N ILE A 10 -23.28 9.05 4.34
CA ILE A 10 -21.87 9.38 4.44
C ILE A 10 -21.41 9.83 3.05
N THR A 11 -21.42 11.14 2.81
CA THR A 11 -20.97 11.72 1.56
C THR A 11 -19.45 11.98 1.59
N ARG A 12 -18.82 12.05 0.42
CA ARG A 12 -17.41 12.47 0.31
C ARG A 12 -17.16 13.82 0.98
N LYS A 13 -18.12 14.75 0.87
CA LYS A 13 -18.07 16.06 1.51
C LYS A 13 -18.12 15.96 3.04
N PHE A 14 -18.97 15.08 3.58
CA PHE A 14 -19.04 14.82 5.02
C PHE A 14 -17.71 14.28 5.55
N LEU A 15 -17.09 13.30 4.87
CA LEU A 15 -15.78 12.78 5.25
C LEU A 15 -14.66 13.83 5.10
N ALA A 16 -14.67 14.62 4.03
CA ALA A 16 -13.71 15.70 3.81
C ALA A 16 -13.75 16.75 4.94
N SER A 17 -14.94 17.08 5.46
CA SER A 17 -15.10 18.05 6.55
C SER A 17 -14.41 17.65 7.86
N TYR A 18 -14.09 16.36 8.04
CA TYR A 18 -13.26 15.91 9.15
C TYR A 18 -11.81 16.36 8.98
N TYR A 19 -11.26 16.26 7.77
CA TYR A 19 -9.89 16.65 7.45
C TYR A 19 -9.71 18.17 7.39
N ASP A 20 -10.76 18.93 7.06
CA ASP A 20 -10.74 20.40 7.10
C ASP A 20 -10.38 20.95 8.51
N LYS A 21 -10.62 20.16 9.56
CA LYS A 21 -10.27 20.50 10.96
C LYS A 21 -8.79 20.28 11.29
N HIS A 22 -8.06 19.61 10.40
CA HIS A 22 -6.67 19.22 10.57
C HIS A 22 -5.83 19.74 9.39
N PRO A 23 -5.69 21.07 9.23
CA PRO A 23 -4.91 21.64 8.15
C PRO A 23 -3.44 21.22 8.30
N LEU A 24 -2.88 20.70 7.21
CA LEU A 24 -1.44 20.45 7.13
C LEU A 24 -0.75 21.72 6.60
N PRO A 25 0.43 22.07 7.14
CA PRO A 25 1.21 23.15 6.57
C PRO A 25 1.54 22.84 5.11
N PRO A 26 1.54 23.84 4.22
CA PRO A 26 1.97 23.63 2.84
C PRO A 26 3.42 23.12 2.83
N LEU A 27 3.76 22.37 1.79
CA LEU A 27 5.15 21.96 1.56
C LEU A 27 6.02 23.20 1.39
N SER A 28 7.27 23.11 1.85
CA SER A 28 8.26 24.18 1.64
C SER A 28 8.49 24.39 0.14
N ASP A 29 8.65 25.65 -0.28
CA ASP A 29 9.02 26.00 -1.66
C ASP A 29 10.36 25.36 -2.07
N ASP A 30 11.22 25.05 -1.10
CA ASP A 30 12.45 24.31 -1.30
C ASP A 30 12.22 22.92 -1.93
N VAL A 31 11.08 22.28 -1.69
CA VAL A 31 10.81 20.93 -2.23
C VAL A 31 10.77 20.98 -3.76
N SER A 32 10.08 21.97 -4.33
CA SER A 32 9.98 22.16 -5.77
C SER A 32 11.34 22.52 -6.38
N ARG A 33 12.08 23.41 -5.71
CA ARG A 33 13.43 23.82 -6.12
C ARG A 33 14.40 22.63 -6.12
N LEU A 34 14.54 21.93 -4.98
CA LEU A 34 15.44 20.79 -4.83
C LEU A 34 15.07 19.64 -5.76
N SER A 35 13.78 19.37 -5.96
CA SER A 35 13.35 18.35 -6.92
C SER A 35 13.74 18.70 -8.35
N SER A 36 13.70 19.98 -8.72
CA SER A 36 14.12 20.45 -10.04
C SER A 36 15.64 20.37 -10.22
N GLU A 37 16.40 20.75 -9.19
CA GLU A 37 17.87 20.64 -9.16
C GLU A 37 18.31 19.18 -9.31
N ILE A 38 17.72 18.26 -8.53
CA ILE A 38 18.03 16.82 -8.61
C ILE A 38 17.72 16.26 -10.01
N ARG A 39 16.57 16.62 -10.60
CA ARG A 39 16.24 16.22 -11.98
C ARG A 39 17.27 16.74 -12.98
N SER A 40 17.67 18.01 -12.88
CA SER A 40 18.67 18.59 -13.78
C SER A 40 19.99 17.82 -13.69
N ILE A 41 20.49 17.56 -12.48
CA ILE A 41 21.73 16.81 -12.27
C ILE A 41 21.62 15.41 -12.87
N ALA A 42 20.50 14.70 -12.65
CA ALA A 42 20.28 13.39 -13.23
C ALA A 42 20.29 13.40 -14.77
N PHE A 43 19.61 14.38 -15.39
CA PHE A 43 19.61 14.54 -16.85
C PHE A 43 21.00 14.87 -17.40
N ASP A 44 21.77 15.71 -16.71
CA ASP A 44 23.12 16.08 -17.14
C ASP A 44 24.07 14.88 -17.06
N LEU A 45 23.97 14.06 -16.00
CA LEU A 45 24.72 12.80 -15.87
C LEU A 45 24.37 11.81 -16.98
N LEU A 46 23.08 11.65 -17.31
CA LEU A 46 22.65 10.79 -18.41
C LEU A 46 23.15 11.26 -19.78
N LYS A 47 23.25 12.57 -20.00
CA LYS A 47 23.81 13.14 -21.24
C LYS A 47 25.33 12.97 -21.33
N LEU A 48 26.03 12.99 -20.19
CA LEU A 48 27.48 12.80 -20.12
C LEU A 48 27.88 11.36 -20.41
N ASN A 49 27.01 10.38 -20.15
CA ASN A 49 27.20 9.01 -20.59
C ASN A 49 26.96 8.92 -22.11
N GLU A 50 28.03 8.73 -22.90
CA GLU A 50 27.95 8.57 -24.37
C GLU A 50 27.22 7.28 -24.81
N SER A 51 26.91 6.39 -23.87
CA SER A 51 26.16 5.16 -24.07
C SER A 51 24.66 5.34 -23.80
N PRO A 52 23.77 4.59 -24.48
CA PRO A 52 22.34 4.61 -24.17
C PRO A 52 22.12 4.22 -22.70
N ALA A 53 21.16 4.90 -22.06
CA ALA A 53 20.78 4.63 -20.69
C ALA A 53 20.49 3.14 -20.48
N SER A 54 20.99 2.58 -19.40
CA SER A 54 20.68 1.21 -19.01
C SER A 54 19.16 1.06 -18.78
N PRO A 55 18.62 -0.18 -18.81
CA PRO A 55 17.22 -0.43 -18.50
C PRO A 55 16.79 0.16 -17.15
N ASP A 56 17.66 0.08 -16.15
CA ASP A 56 17.39 0.57 -14.79
C ASP A 56 17.39 2.11 -14.74
N GLU A 57 18.34 2.77 -15.41
CA GLU A 57 18.36 4.24 -15.54
C GLU A 57 17.12 4.77 -16.28
N SER A 58 16.71 4.07 -17.34
CA SER A 58 15.50 4.42 -18.09
C SER A 58 14.24 4.23 -17.23
N PHE A 59 14.20 3.18 -16.41
CA PHE A 59 13.11 2.93 -15.47
C PHE A 59 13.03 4.02 -14.39
N LEU A 60 14.15 4.41 -13.79
CA LEU A 60 14.21 5.49 -12.80
C LEU A 60 13.76 6.84 -13.37
N ALA A 61 14.19 7.16 -14.61
CA ALA A 61 13.75 8.37 -15.30
C ALA A 61 12.23 8.37 -15.52
N GLN A 62 11.67 7.23 -15.94
CA GLN A 62 10.22 7.08 -16.08
C GLN A 62 9.48 7.19 -14.75
N GLU A 63 10.01 6.64 -13.66
CA GLU A 63 9.39 6.73 -12.32
C GLU A 63 9.36 8.17 -11.83
N ALA A 64 10.41 8.96 -12.08
CA ALA A 64 10.49 10.37 -11.70
C ALA A 64 9.46 11.27 -12.41
N ASP A 65 9.00 10.83 -13.58
CA ASP A 65 7.98 11.51 -14.39
C ASP A 65 6.56 10.97 -14.15
N ARG A 66 6.40 9.91 -13.33
CA ARG A 66 5.07 9.41 -12.98
C ARG A 66 4.28 10.44 -12.17
N GLN A 67 2.97 10.45 -12.43
CA GLN A 67 2.07 11.25 -11.60
C GLN A 67 2.05 10.72 -10.17
N PRO A 68 2.07 11.61 -9.16
CA PRO A 68 1.95 11.20 -7.76
C PRO A 68 0.68 10.35 -7.54
N PRO A 69 0.77 9.25 -6.76
CA PRO A 69 -0.38 8.43 -6.44
C PRO A 69 -1.51 9.25 -5.82
N HIS A 70 -2.74 9.05 -6.32
CA HIS A 70 -3.91 9.76 -5.81
C HIS A 70 -4.54 9.07 -4.58
N LYS A 71 -4.35 7.76 -4.44
CA LYS A 71 -4.93 6.95 -3.36
C LYS A 71 -3.95 6.84 -2.20
N ILE A 72 -4.49 6.91 -0.97
CA ILE A 72 -3.68 6.81 0.25
C ILE A 72 -2.96 5.46 0.33
N ASP A 73 -3.66 4.37 0.03
CA ASP A 73 -3.06 3.03 0.05
C ASP A 73 -1.92 2.90 -0.99
N GLU A 74 -2.13 3.44 -2.18
CA GLU A 74 -1.15 3.42 -3.27
C GLU A 74 0.09 4.21 -2.89
N ASN A 75 -0.11 5.42 -2.35
CA ASN A 75 0.96 6.26 -1.82
C ASN A 75 1.75 5.55 -0.73
N MET A 76 1.05 4.88 0.20
CA MET A 76 1.70 4.15 1.30
C MET A 76 2.55 2.98 0.79
N TRP A 77 2.05 2.19 -0.16
CA TRP A 77 2.83 1.09 -0.76
C TRP A 77 4.03 1.61 -1.56
N LYS A 78 3.84 2.67 -2.35
CA LYS A 78 4.92 3.32 -3.12
C LYS A 78 6.00 3.93 -2.21
N ASN A 79 5.61 4.57 -1.12
CA ASN A 79 6.57 5.10 -0.17
C ASN A 79 7.41 3.97 0.46
N ARG A 80 6.77 2.86 0.84
CA ARG A 80 7.51 1.70 1.37
C ARG A 80 8.45 1.08 0.34
N GLU A 81 8.01 0.96 -0.91
CA GLU A 81 8.84 0.52 -2.05
C GLU A 81 10.10 1.38 -2.18
N HIS A 82 9.94 2.70 -2.32
CA HIS A 82 11.07 3.63 -2.46
C HIS A 82 11.99 3.62 -1.24
N ILE A 83 11.44 3.51 -0.03
CA ILE A 83 12.27 3.45 1.19
C ILE A 83 13.12 2.18 1.20
N GLU A 84 12.56 1.03 0.81
CA GLU A 84 13.32 -0.21 0.75
C GLU A 84 14.38 -0.20 -0.36
N GLU A 85 14.08 0.39 -1.51
CA GLU A 85 15.06 0.60 -2.58
C GLU A 85 16.20 1.52 -2.12
N ILE A 86 15.88 2.63 -1.45
CA ILE A 86 16.89 3.52 -0.86
C ILE A 86 17.76 2.75 0.14
N VAL A 87 17.17 1.94 1.02
CA VAL A 87 17.94 1.13 1.98
C VAL A 87 18.84 0.14 1.25
N PHE A 88 18.32 -0.54 0.22
CA PHE A 88 19.06 -1.49 -0.60
C PHE A 88 20.29 -0.83 -1.25
N LEU A 89 20.13 0.34 -1.86
CA LEU A 89 21.23 1.09 -2.48
C LEU A 89 22.27 1.60 -1.47
N LEU A 90 21.85 1.90 -0.24
CA LEU A 90 22.74 2.36 0.83
C LEU A 90 23.51 1.22 1.52
N GLU A 91 23.20 -0.04 1.22
CA GLU A 91 23.99 -1.17 1.72
C GLU A 91 25.33 -1.24 1.01
N LYS A 92 26.41 -1.38 1.79
CA LYS A 92 27.79 -1.37 1.30
C LYS A 92 28.06 -2.42 0.22
N SER A 93 27.36 -3.56 0.26
CA SER A 93 27.43 -4.63 -0.74
C SER A 93 26.97 -4.20 -2.13
N HIS A 94 26.07 -3.22 -2.21
CA HIS A 94 25.49 -2.73 -3.46
C HIS A 94 26.13 -1.43 -3.95
N TRP A 95 27.12 -0.91 -3.23
CA TRP A 95 27.83 0.29 -3.69
C TRP A 95 28.63 0.00 -4.95
N PRO A 96 28.83 0.99 -5.82
CA PRO A 96 29.79 0.90 -6.92
C PRO A 96 31.18 0.46 -6.42
N PRO A 97 31.91 -0.40 -7.16
CA PRO A 97 33.24 -0.88 -6.75
C PRO A 97 34.23 0.21 -6.30
N PRO A 98 34.27 1.40 -6.92
CA PRO A 98 35.14 2.50 -6.46
C PRO A 98 34.81 3.00 -5.05
N LEU A 99 33.52 2.95 -4.66
CA LEU A 99 33.05 3.42 -3.36
C LEU A 99 33.18 2.35 -2.25
N GLN A 100 33.30 1.08 -2.63
CA GLN A 100 33.49 -0.02 -1.67
C GLN A 100 34.90 -0.03 -1.05
N GLN A 101 35.91 0.48 -1.77
CA GLN A 101 37.28 0.55 -1.29
C GLN A 101 37.53 1.90 -0.61
N PRO A 102 37.88 1.95 0.69
CA PRO A 102 38.18 3.21 1.36
C PRO A 102 39.56 3.72 0.92
N SER A 103 39.61 4.46 -0.18
CA SER A 103 40.86 5.01 -0.73
C SER A 103 41.22 6.39 -0.16
N THR A 104 40.24 7.16 0.33
CA THR A 104 40.47 8.53 0.86
C THR A 104 39.65 8.80 2.13
N PRO A 105 40.06 9.77 2.98
CA PRO A 105 39.29 10.18 4.17
C PRO A 105 37.91 10.77 3.84
N GLU A 106 37.67 11.24 2.62
CA GLU A 106 36.34 11.68 2.18
C GLU A 106 35.38 10.49 2.02
N HIS A 107 35.89 9.32 1.59
CA HIS A 107 35.10 8.09 1.47
C HIS A 107 34.61 7.59 2.84
N SER A 108 35.40 7.77 3.90
CA SER A 108 34.98 7.37 5.25
C SER A 108 33.91 8.29 5.83
N GLN A 109 33.97 9.59 5.53
CA GLN A 109 32.92 10.54 5.89
C GLN A 109 31.61 10.24 5.16
N LEU A 110 31.67 10.02 3.84
CA LEU A 110 30.50 9.61 3.03
C LEU A 110 29.88 8.32 3.54
N ALA A 111 30.71 7.32 3.87
CA ALA A 111 30.22 6.06 4.41
C ALA A 111 29.46 6.25 5.73
N THR A 112 29.93 7.16 6.59
CA THR A 112 29.26 7.51 7.85
C THR A 112 27.91 8.19 7.59
N VAL A 113 27.85 9.09 6.60
CA VAL A 113 26.60 9.74 6.20
C VAL A 113 25.60 8.73 5.65
N PHE A 114 26.03 7.81 4.78
CA PHE A 114 25.18 6.75 4.23
C PHE A 114 24.69 5.79 5.30
N ASP A 115 25.53 5.39 6.25
CA ASP A 115 25.12 4.55 7.38
C ASP A 115 24.05 5.26 8.25
N ASN A 116 24.23 6.57 8.51
CA ASN A 116 23.25 7.37 9.24
C ASN A 116 21.92 7.51 8.48
N LEU A 117 21.98 7.72 7.17
CA LEU A 117 20.82 7.85 6.31
C LEU A 117 20.07 6.51 6.22
N ARG A 118 20.77 5.39 6.00
CA ARG A 118 20.20 4.03 6.03
C ARG A 118 19.46 3.77 7.33
N ASN A 119 20.07 4.08 8.48
CA ASN A 119 19.46 3.89 9.79
C ASN A 119 18.17 4.72 9.97
N LYS A 120 18.11 5.95 9.41
CA LYS A 120 16.89 6.76 9.42
C LYS A 120 15.79 6.13 8.57
N PHE A 121 16.11 5.72 7.34
CA PHE A 121 15.13 5.09 6.46
C PHE A 121 14.62 3.75 7.00
N GLN A 122 15.48 2.92 7.59
CA GLN A 122 15.06 1.69 8.26
C GLN A 122 14.11 1.95 9.44
N LYS A 123 14.32 3.02 10.21
CA LYS A 123 13.38 3.41 11.27
C LYS A 123 12.03 3.83 10.69
N ILE A 124 12.03 4.66 9.65
CA ILE A 124 10.80 5.09 8.97
C ILE A 124 10.03 3.90 8.41
N LEU A 125 10.72 2.95 7.76
CA LEU A 125 10.12 1.73 7.22
C LEU A 125 9.38 0.94 8.32
N LYS A 126 10.05 0.68 9.45
CA LYS A 126 9.44 -0.02 10.60
C LYS A 126 8.23 0.73 11.16
N THR A 127 8.29 2.05 11.21
CA THR A 127 7.15 2.87 11.63
C THR A 127 5.98 2.73 10.66
N LEU A 128 6.21 2.74 9.35
CA LEU A 128 5.15 2.53 8.35
C LEU A 128 4.54 1.13 8.43
N GLU A 129 5.36 0.10 8.59
CA GLU A 129 4.92 -1.29 8.73
C GLU A 129 4.07 -1.51 9.98
N SER A 130 4.54 -0.99 11.12
CA SER A 130 3.79 -1.05 12.37
C SER A 130 2.49 -0.25 12.28
N PHE A 131 2.49 0.90 11.63
CA PHE A 131 1.27 1.67 11.38
C PHE A 131 0.25 0.89 10.54
N GLN A 132 0.66 0.31 9.41
CA GLN A 132 -0.25 -0.44 8.53
C GLN A 132 -0.82 -1.69 9.20
N SER A 133 0.03 -2.46 9.89
CA SER A 133 -0.40 -3.66 10.62
C SER A 133 -1.39 -3.32 11.74
N GLN A 134 -1.06 -2.35 12.60
CA GLN A 134 -1.94 -1.89 13.68
C GLN A 134 -3.25 -1.30 13.15
N ASN A 135 -3.20 -0.51 12.06
CA ASN A 135 -4.41 0.04 11.47
C ASN A 135 -5.34 -1.07 10.95
N SER A 136 -4.77 -2.08 10.27
CA SER A 136 -5.56 -3.22 9.77
C SER A 136 -6.22 -4.02 10.90
N GLU A 137 -5.52 -4.17 12.03
CA GLU A 137 -6.03 -4.85 13.21
C GLU A 137 -7.12 -4.04 13.91
N ARG A 138 -6.91 -2.72 14.07
CA ARG A 138 -7.93 -1.82 14.64
C ARG A 138 -9.22 -1.85 13.83
N VAL A 139 -9.13 -1.70 12.51
CA VAL A 139 -10.31 -1.76 11.62
C VAL A 139 -11.01 -3.10 11.77
N PHE A 140 -10.27 -4.21 11.76
CA PHE A 140 -10.85 -5.54 11.95
C PHE A 140 -11.55 -5.67 13.31
N ASN A 141 -10.91 -5.24 14.39
CA ASN A 141 -11.46 -5.28 15.74
C ASN A 141 -12.74 -4.43 15.86
N THR A 142 -12.75 -3.23 15.27
CA THR A 142 -13.94 -2.38 15.20
C THR A 142 -15.07 -3.07 14.43
N VAL A 143 -14.80 -3.78 13.33
CA VAL A 143 -15.86 -4.55 12.64
C VAL A 143 -16.34 -5.70 13.51
N MET A 144 -15.43 -6.37 14.23
CA MET A 144 -15.78 -7.50 15.10
C MET A 144 -16.66 -7.11 16.30
N THR A 145 -16.65 -5.86 16.77
CA THR A 145 -17.55 -5.42 17.85
C THR A 145 -19.02 -5.44 17.43
N TYR A 146 -19.30 -5.27 16.14
CA TYR A 146 -20.66 -5.31 15.58
C TYR A 146 -21.07 -6.71 15.10
N MET A 147 -20.14 -7.68 15.12
CA MET A 147 -20.42 -9.05 14.69
C MET A 147 -20.89 -9.93 15.86
N PRO A 148 -21.79 -10.89 15.62
CA PRO A 148 -22.17 -11.88 16.63
C PRO A 148 -20.94 -12.64 17.14
N GLN A 149 -20.77 -12.72 18.47
CA GLN A 149 -19.67 -13.46 19.13
C GLN A 149 -19.96 -14.97 19.20
N ASP A 150 -20.63 -15.51 18.20
CA ASP A 150 -20.89 -16.93 18.07
C ASP A 150 -19.86 -17.60 17.15
N PHE A 151 -20.09 -18.86 16.78
CA PHE A 151 -19.20 -19.62 15.91
C PHE A 151 -18.89 -18.91 14.58
N ARG A 152 -19.77 -18.01 14.10
CA ARG A 152 -19.55 -17.25 12.86
C ARG A 152 -18.43 -16.23 13.04
N GLY A 153 -18.36 -15.58 14.20
CA GLY A 153 -17.24 -14.71 14.59
C GLY A 153 -15.90 -15.44 14.57
N MET A 154 -15.86 -16.67 15.07
CA MET A 154 -14.65 -17.50 15.06
C MET A 154 -14.25 -17.93 13.65
N LEU A 155 -15.21 -18.33 12.80
CA LEU A 155 -14.94 -18.72 11.41
C LEU A 155 -14.36 -17.56 10.60
N ILE A 156 -14.85 -16.33 10.81
CA ILE A 156 -14.30 -15.12 10.19
C ILE A 156 -12.83 -14.92 10.54
N ARG A 157 -12.48 -15.06 11.82
CA ARG A 157 -11.10 -14.92 12.28
C ARG A 157 -10.20 -15.97 11.67
N GLN A 158 -10.62 -17.24 11.70
CA GLN A 158 -9.85 -18.34 11.13
C GLN A 158 -9.65 -18.19 9.62
N GLN A 159 -10.66 -17.74 8.89
CA GLN A 159 -10.55 -17.49 7.45
C GLN A 159 -9.61 -16.33 7.15
N ARG A 160 -9.70 -15.23 7.91
CA ARG A 160 -8.74 -14.11 7.79
C ARG A 160 -7.32 -14.60 8.01
N GLU A 161 -7.06 -15.30 9.10
CA GLU A 161 -5.74 -15.84 9.40
C GLU A 161 -5.22 -16.76 8.29
N ARG A 162 -6.06 -17.67 7.78
CA ARG A 162 -5.68 -18.56 6.66
C ARG A 162 -5.38 -17.77 5.39
N SER A 163 -6.20 -16.78 5.07
CA SER A 163 -5.98 -15.93 3.90
C SER A 163 -4.70 -15.11 4.02
N GLU A 164 -4.39 -14.55 5.19
CA GLU A 164 -3.17 -13.77 5.39
C GLU A 164 -1.94 -14.66 5.38
N ARG A 165 -2.01 -15.88 5.95
CA ARG A 165 -0.92 -16.87 5.82
C ARG A 165 -0.65 -17.26 4.37
N ASN A 166 -1.70 -17.47 3.57
CA ASN A 166 -1.55 -17.82 2.16
C ASN A 166 -0.89 -16.68 1.36
N LYS A 167 -1.31 -15.43 1.60
CA LYS A 167 -0.71 -14.24 0.96
C LYS A 167 0.74 -14.04 1.37
N GLN A 168 1.06 -14.27 2.64
CA GLN A 168 2.43 -14.22 3.13
C GLN A 168 3.29 -15.31 2.48
N ALA A 169 2.77 -16.52 2.34
CA ALA A 169 3.49 -17.60 1.67
C ALA A 169 3.78 -17.29 0.19
N GLU A 170 2.89 -16.57 -0.50
CA GLU A 170 3.13 -16.11 -1.88
C GLU A 170 4.26 -15.07 -1.94
N ILE A 171 4.31 -14.15 -0.98
CA ILE A 171 5.40 -13.17 -0.84
C ILE A 171 6.71 -13.88 -0.52
N ASP A 172 6.71 -14.82 0.42
CA ASP A 172 7.90 -15.57 0.81
C ASP A 172 8.42 -16.43 -0.34
N ALA A 173 7.52 -17.06 -1.12
CA ALA A 173 7.89 -17.79 -2.32
C ALA A 173 8.56 -16.89 -3.36
N LEU A 174 8.03 -15.67 -3.57
CA LEU A 174 8.63 -14.68 -4.47
C LEU A 174 10.03 -14.28 -4.01
N ILE A 175 10.21 -13.97 -2.72
CA ILE A 175 11.51 -13.61 -2.15
C ILE A 175 12.50 -14.77 -2.30
N ASN A 176 12.08 -16.00 -2.00
CA ASN A 176 12.91 -17.20 -2.14
C ASN A 176 13.30 -17.51 -3.58
N SER A 177 12.47 -17.12 -4.55
CA SER A 177 12.79 -17.23 -5.98
C SER A 177 13.73 -16.13 -6.50
N GLY A 178 14.14 -15.18 -5.65
CA GLY A 178 14.97 -14.04 -6.03
C GLY A 178 14.19 -12.91 -6.70
N GLY A 179 12.89 -12.78 -6.43
CA GLY A 179 12.07 -11.69 -6.96
C GLY A 179 12.57 -10.32 -6.52
N SER A 180 12.39 -9.32 -7.38
CA SER A 180 12.83 -7.95 -7.08
C SER A 180 11.98 -7.29 -6.01
N ILE A 181 12.49 -6.19 -5.43
CA ILE A 181 11.73 -5.33 -4.53
C ILE A 181 10.45 -4.85 -5.24
N HIS A 182 10.55 -4.49 -6.52
CA HIS A 182 9.43 -4.07 -7.36
C HIS A 182 8.36 -5.15 -7.49
N ASP A 183 8.75 -6.39 -7.79
CA ASP A 183 7.83 -7.52 -7.94
C ASP A 183 7.05 -7.77 -6.63
N ARG A 184 7.73 -7.67 -5.49
CA ARG A 184 7.09 -7.83 -4.18
C ARG A 184 6.05 -6.74 -3.93
N TYR A 185 6.37 -5.49 -4.22
CA TYR A 185 5.43 -4.38 -4.05
C TYR A 185 4.28 -4.40 -5.07
N ALA A 186 4.53 -4.85 -6.30
CA ALA A 186 3.49 -5.11 -7.29
C ALA A 186 2.53 -6.21 -6.83
N LEU A 187 3.04 -7.28 -6.21
CA LEU A 187 2.22 -8.35 -5.64
C LEU A 187 1.37 -7.85 -4.46
N LEU A 188 1.98 -7.11 -3.52
CA LEU A 188 1.28 -6.50 -2.38
C LEU A 188 0.15 -5.58 -2.84
N TRP A 189 0.40 -4.76 -3.87
CA TRP A 189 -0.61 -3.89 -4.46
C TRP A 189 -1.73 -4.69 -5.14
N LYS A 190 -1.40 -5.75 -5.88
CA LYS A 190 -2.37 -6.66 -6.49
C LYS A 190 -3.27 -7.29 -5.43
N GLN A 191 -2.69 -7.79 -4.34
CA GLN A 191 -3.44 -8.36 -3.21
C GLN A 191 -4.36 -7.30 -2.57
N GLN A 192 -3.92 -6.04 -2.45
CA GLN A 192 -4.76 -4.94 -1.94
C GLN A 192 -5.93 -4.62 -2.89
N MET A 193 -5.68 -4.56 -4.20
CA MET A 193 -6.73 -4.32 -5.19
C MET A 193 -7.74 -5.46 -5.25
N GLU A 194 -7.30 -6.70 -5.08
CA GLU A 194 -8.21 -7.84 -5.00
C GLU A 194 -9.12 -7.76 -3.78
N ARG A 195 -8.59 -7.40 -2.60
CA ARG A 195 -9.40 -7.12 -1.40
C ARG A 195 -10.46 -6.05 -1.70
N ARG A 196 -10.09 -4.94 -2.35
CA ARG A 196 -11.03 -3.88 -2.73
C ARG A 196 -12.09 -4.34 -3.72
N ARG A 197 -11.72 -5.10 -4.76
CA ARG A 197 -12.68 -5.66 -5.73
C ARG A 197 -13.69 -6.58 -5.07
N GLN A 198 -13.22 -7.47 -4.19
CA GLN A 198 -14.09 -8.37 -3.43
C GLN A 198 -15.05 -7.58 -2.54
N LEU A 199 -14.58 -6.53 -1.87
CA LEU A 199 -15.43 -5.67 -1.05
C LEU A 199 -16.48 -4.90 -1.87
N ALA A 200 -16.12 -4.40 -3.06
CA ALA A 200 -17.08 -3.76 -3.97
C ALA A 200 -18.16 -4.73 -4.47
N GLN A 201 -17.80 -6.00 -4.72
CA GLN A 201 -18.75 -7.05 -5.06
C GLN A 201 -19.69 -7.37 -3.88
N LEU A 202 -19.19 -7.32 -2.64
CA LEU A 202 -20.02 -7.50 -1.44
C LEU A 202 -21.00 -6.34 -1.23
N GLY A 203 -20.62 -5.11 -1.53
CA GLY A 203 -21.50 -3.93 -1.44
C GLY A 203 -22.60 -3.91 -2.50
N SER A 204 -22.32 -4.44 -3.71
CA SER A 204 -23.29 -4.51 -4.80
C SER A 204 -24.25 -5.69 -4.71
N ALA A 205 -23.94 -6.73 -3.93
CA ALA A 205 -24.82 -7.87 -3.71
C ALA A 205 -25.85 -7.58 -2.60
N ALA A 206 -27.12 -7.41 -2.98
CA ALA A 206 -28.23 -7.29 -2.03
C ALA A 206 -28.24 -8.48 -1.06
N GLY A 207 -28.14 -8.21 0.24
CA GLY A 207 -28.03 -9.24 1.28
C GLY A 207 -26.63 -9.40 1.87
N VAL A 208 -25.96 -8.29 2.16
CA VAL A 208 -24.62 -8.17 2.77
C VAL A 208 -24.38 -9.21 3.87
N TYR A 209 -25.34 -9.47 4.76
CA TYR A 209 -25.22 -10.49 5.80
C TYR A 209 -25.28 -11.94 5.30
N LYS A 210 -26.18 -12.26 4.36
CA LYS A 210 -26.30 -13.60 3.78
C LYS A 210 -25.09 -13.93 2.91
N THR A 211 -24.54 -12.93 2.23
CA THR A 211 -23.34 -13.06 1.40
C THR A 211 -22.07 -13.11 2.27
N LEU A 212 -21.98 -12.30 3.33
CA LEU A 212 -20.97 -12.42 4.39
C LEU A 212 -21.01 -13.85 4.96
N VAL A 213 -22.15 -14.35 5.44
CA VAL A 213 -22.26 -15.70 6.01
C VAL A 213 -21.96 -16.80 4.99
N LYS A 214 -22.41 -16.67 3.73
CA LYS A 214 -22.13 -17.67 2.68
C LYS A 214 -20.65 -17.71 2.29
N TYR A 215 -19.94 -16.59 2.40
CA TYR A 215 -18.50 -16.48 2.14
C TYR A 215 -17.63 -16.81 3.37
N LEU A 216 -18.15 -16.56 4.58
CA LEU A 216 -17.48 -16.81 5.85
C LEU A 216 -17.66 -18.26 6.35
N VAL A 217 -18.69 -18.97 5.89
CA VAL A 217 -19.03 -20.33 6.36
C VAL A 217 -19.05 -21.37 5.23
N GLY A 218 -19.02 -20.98 3.95
CA GLY A 218 -18.92 -21.92 2.82
C GLY A 218 -19.96 -23.04 2.85
N VAL A 219 -21.23 -22.73 2.57
CA VAL A 219 -22.29 -23.76 2.45
C VAL A 219 -22.58 -24.05 0.96
N PRO A 220 -22.72 -25.32 0.52
CA PRO A 220 -22.90 -25.69 -0.89
C PRO A 220 -24.19 -25.16 -1.51
N GLN A 221 -24.23 -25.16 -2.85
CA GLN A 221 -25.38 -24.75 -3.65
C GLN A 221 -26.64 -25.56 -3.36
N VAL A 222 -27.79 -24.86 -3.29
CA VAL A 222 -29.07 -25.37 -3.79
C VAL A 222 -29.81 -24.22 -4.52
N ARG A 223 -30.22 -24.47 -5.77
CA ARG A 223 -31.10 -23.63 -6.63
C ARG A 223 -32.59 -23.91 -6.32
N PRO A 224 -33.58 -23.20 -6.89
CA PRO A 224 -33.71 -21.76 -7.14
C PRO A 224 -34.96 -21.18 -6.41
N PHE A 225 -35.04 -19.86 -6.23
CA PHE A 225 -36.34 -19.20 -6.01
C PHE A 225 -36.46 -17.98 -6.92
N SER A 226 -37.58 -17.93 -7.64
CA SER A 226 -37.98 -16.99 -8.68
C SER A 226 -38.17 -15.55 -8.14
N PRO A 227 -38.09 -14.50 -8.99
CA PRO A 227 -37.76 -13.14 -8.60
C PRO A 227 -39.01 -12.32 -8.28
N THR A 228 -38.94 -11.45 -7.28
CA THR A 228 -39.74 -10.22 -7.26
C THR A 228 -39.05 -9.14 -6.42
N THR A 229 -38.90 -7.95 -7.02
CA THR A 229 -38.74 -6.61 -6.40
C THR A 229 -37.35 -6.17 -5.90
N PRO A 230 -37.05 -4.84 -5.90
CA PRO A 230 -36.11 -4.23 -6.84
C PRO A 230 -34.79 -3.79 -6.21
N CYS A 231 -33.79 -3.63 -7.08
CA CYS A 231 -32.43 -3.18 -6.80
C CYS A 231 -32.35 -1.92 -5.92
N PHE A 232 -31.52 -1.97 -4.89
CA PHE A 232 -30.92 -0.77 -4.29
C PHE A 232 -29.41 -0.93 -4.23
N SER A 233 -28.75 -0.01 -4.95
CA SER A 233 -27.31 0.15 -5.09
C SER A 233 -26.67 0.58 -3.76
N TRP A 234 -25.75 -0.23 -3.24
CA TRP A 234 -24.78 0.18 -2.20
C TRP A 234 -23.36 -0.05 -2.73
N GLY A 235 -23.06 0.60 -3.84
CA GLY A 235 -21.80 0.46 -4.56
C GLY A 235 -20.78 1.57 -4.31
N TYR A 236 -20.67 2.18 -3.12
CA TYR A 236 -19.61 3.17 -2.86
C TYR A 236 -19.28 3.26 -1.37
N LEU A 237 -18.25 2.55 -0.90
CA LEU A 237 -17.66 2.85 0.42
C LEU A 237 -16.24 2.31 0.67
N LEU A 238 -15.48 1.94 -0.37
CA LEU A 238 -14.05 1.52 -0.24
C LEU A 238 -13.18 2.01 -1.40
N LEU A 239 -13.43 3.25 -1.82
CA LEU A 239 -12.58 4.08 -2.69
C LEU A 239 -12.51 5.41 -1.94
N ASP A 240 -11.47 5.69 -1.17
CA ASP A 240 -10.16 6.13 -1.67
C ASP A 240 -9.00 5.50 -0.89
#